data_AF-A0A3S3LL75-F1
#
_entry.id   AF-A0A3S3LL75-F1
#
_cell.length_a   1.000
_cell.length_b   1.000
_cell.length_c   1.000
_cell.angle_alpha   90.00
_cell.angle_beta   90.00
_cell.angle_gamma   90.00
#
_symmetry.space_group_name_H-M   'P 1'
#
loop_
_entity.id
_entity.type
_entity.pdbx_description
1 polymer ?
#
loop_
_entity_poly.entity_id
_entity_poly.type
_entity_poly.pdbx_seq_one_letter_code
_entity_poly.pdbx_strand_id
1 'polypeptide(L)'
;MRSMTQLGNDLYSGKTSFPFVQRRRLWFIIAAVFVIAAALVPFIRPIQFSIEFTGGSQFTVSNPASFDQAIATEAVASVVPGAATRVTTISDQAVRVQTDQLDDQQTQDVSSALADGYGVPATEITNSFIGPTWGEDVTRQSLWGLSIFLALTFVILALYFRTWKMSVAAIIGLVDVLVITVGVYAVFGFEISPAAVIGFLTILSYSLYDTTVVFDKVRENTREDGEISGRTFAESVNLAANQTLIRSINTTVVAILPVGAILFIGVPLGARTLSDISLSIFVGTIVAAYSTLFVAVPMYALLRENEAPMKARDGRILAAREKAGVPA
;
A
#
# COMPACT_ATOMS: atom_id res chain seq x y z
N MET A 1 -25.28 -1.00 23.39
CA MET A 1 -24.24 -1.18 22.35
C MET A 1 -23.80 -2.65 22.41
N ARG A 2 -23.71 -3.37 21.29
CA ARG A 2 -23.22 -4.76 21.28
C ARG A 2 -21.74 -4.77 21.67
N SER A 3 -21.29 -5.70 22.51
CA SER A 3 -19.85 -5.82 22.82
C SER A 3 -19.09 -6.38 21.62
N MET A 4 -17.80 -6.07 21.50
CA MET A 4 -16.95 -6.55 20.38
C MET A 4 -16.94 -8.09 20.31
N THR A 5 -16.99 -8.77 21.45
CA THR A 5 -17.09 -10.23 21.56
C THR A 5 -18.42 -10.76 21.03
N GLN A 6 -19.54 -10.08 21.32
CA GLN A 6 -20.85 -10.45 20.78
C GLN A 6 -20.91 -10.25 19.27
N LEU A 7 -20.40 -9.13 18.77
CA LEU A 7 -20.33 -8.85 17.34
C LEU A 7 -19.46 -9.89 16.60
N GLY A 8 -18.30 -10.25 17.15
CA GLY A 8 -17.44 -11.29 16.58
C GLY A 8 -18.10 -12.66 16.53
N ASN A 9 -18.78 -13.08 17.60
CA ASN A 9 -19.53 -14.33 17.62
C ASN A 9 -20.72 -14.32 16.65
N ASP A 10 -21.41 -13.19 16.52
CA ASP A 10 -22.53 -13.03 15.58
C ASP A 10 -22.05 -13.06 14.11
N LEU A 11 -20.90 -12.44 13.82
CA LEU A 11 -20.26 -12.50 12.50
C LEU A 11 -19.76 -13.92 12.19
N TYR A 12 -19.16 -14.59 13.18
CA TYR A 12 -18.63 -15.94 13.01
C TYR A 12 -19.73 -16.98 12.76
N SER A 13 -20.83 -16.87 13.50
CA SER A 13 -22.01 -17.74 13.36
C SER A 13 -22.91 -17.37 12.18
N GLY A 14 -22.65 -16.24 11.50
CA GLY A 14 -23.47 -15.74 10.39
C GLY A 14 -24.79 -15.08 10.82
N LYS A 15 -25.05 -14.90 12.13
CA LYS A 15 -26.22 -14.15 12.64
C LYS A 15 -26.22 -12.69 12.18
N THR A 16 -25.04 -12.10 12.05
CA THR A 16 -24.83 -10.81 11.40
C THR A 16 -23.90 -11.04 10.21
N SER A 17 -24.23 -10.50 9.04
CA SER A 17 -23.45 -10.72 7.82
C SER A 17 -23.36 -9.43 7.01
N PHE A 18 -22.13 -8.96 6.81
CA PHE A 18 -21.85 -7.87 5.89
C PHE A 18 -21.79 -8.42 4.45
N PRO A 19 -22.47 -7.77 3.48
CA PRO A 19 -22.61 -8.30 2.13
C PRO A 19 -21.39 -7.93 1.24
N PHE A 20 -20.23 -8.53 1.49
CA PHE A 20 -19.03 -8.37 0.66
C PHE A 20 -19.26 -8.91 -0.75
N VAL A 21 -19.79 -10.13 -0.89
CA VAL A 21 -19.98 -10.79 -2.18
C VAL A 21 -21.24 -10.28 -2.89
N GLN A 22 -22.34 -10.10 -2.15
CA GLN A 22 -23.62 -9.70 -2.74
C GLN A 22 -23.58 -8.27 -3.28
N ARG A 23 -22.81 -7.36 -2.65
CA ARG A 23 -22.61 -5.99 -3.13
C ARG A 23 -21.32 -5.80 -3.94
N ARG A 24 -20.73 -6.87 -4.48
CA ARG A 24 -19.46 -6.81 -5.24
C ARG A 24 -19.39 -5.74 -6.32
N ARG A 25 -20.51 -5.42 -7.00
CA ARG A 25 -20.53 -4.36 -8.03
C ARG A 25 -20.20 -3.00 -7.42
N LEU A 26 -20.76 -2.68 -6.26
CA LEU A 26 -20.46 -1.44 -5.55
C LEU A 26 -18.97 -1.39 -5.18
N TRP A 27 -18.43 -2.47 -4.61
CA TRP A 27 -17.05 -2.54 -4.17
C TRP A 27 -16.05 -2.48 -5.34
N PHE A 28 -16.35 -3.15 -6.46
CA PHE A 28 -15.54 -3.03 -7.67
C PHE A 28 -15.60 -1.64 -8.29
N ILE A 29 -16.75 -0.96 -8.25
CA ILE A 29 -16.82 0.44 -8.69
C ILE A 29 -15.96 1.32 -7.79
N ILE A 30 -16.05 1.18 -6.47
CA ILE A 30 -15.24 1.95 -5.52
C ILE A 30 -13.75 1.68 -5.73
N ALA A 31 -13.35 0.42 -5.84
CA ALA A 31 -11.97 0.03 -6.11
C ALA A 31 -11.48 0.58 -7.46
N ALA A 32 -12.26 0.43 -8.53
CA ALA A 32 -11.93 0.97 -9.84
C ALA A 32 -11.78 2.49 -9.81
N VAL A 33 -12.65 3.21 -9.09
CA VAL A 33 -12.52 4.66 -8.91
C VAL A 33 -11.22 5.01 -8.20
N PHE A 34 -10.86 4.32 -7.12
CA PHE A 34 -9.60 4.58 -6.43
C PHE A 34 -8.37 4.25 -7.28
N VAL A 35 -8.38 3.12 -7.98
CA VAL A 35 -7.28 2.71 -8.87
C VAL A 35 -7.14 3.68 -10.04
N ILE A 36 -8.24 4.07 -10.68
CA ILE A 36 -8.21 5.04 -11.79
C ILE A 36 -7.76 6.41 -11.28
N ALA A 37 -8.29 6.88 -10.14
CA ALA A 37 -7.84 8.14 -9.55
C ALA A 37 -6.34 8.10 -9.23
N ALA A 38 -5.85 7.04 -8.59
CA ALA A 38 -4.44 6.82 -8.31
C ALA A 38 -3.58 6.81 -9.58
N ALA A 39 -4.03 6.15 -10.64
CA ALA A 39 -3.32 6.07 -11.91
C ALA A 39 -3.34 7.39 -12.70
N LEU A 40 -4.33 8.26 -12.48
CA LEU A 40 -4.44 9.55 -13.14
C LEU A 40 -3.64 10.67 -12.46
N VAL A 41 -3.36 10.55 -11.18
CA VAL A 41 -2.60 11.56 -10.42
C VAL A 41 -1.22 11.85 -11.03
N PRO A 42 -0.41 10.86 -11.47
CA PRO A 42 0.88 11.10 -12.13
C PRO A 42 0.85 12.05 -13.33
N PHE A 43 -0.29 12.19 -14.02
CA PHE A 43 -0.44 13.10 -15.16
C PHE A 43 -0.58 14.58 -14.73
N ILE A 44 -1.00 14.83 -13.49
CA ILE A 44 -1.18 16.17 -12.93
C ILE A 44 -0.02 16.51 -12.00
N ARG A 45 0.43 15.55 -11.21
CA ARG A 45 1.57 15.65 -10.30
C ARG A 45 2.50 14.45 -10.52
N PRO A 46 3.69 14.65 -11.11
CA PRO A 46 4.60 13.55 -11.37
C PRO A 46 5.02 12.88 -10.05
N ILE A 47 5.17 11.55 -10.12
CA ILE A 47 5.66 10.75 -8.99
C ILE A 47 7.05 11.24 -8.63
N GLN A 48 7.24 11.54 -7.35
CA GLN A 48 8.49 12.06 -6.84
C GLN A 48 9.40 10.90 -6.45
N PHE A 49 10.42 10.62 -7.25
CA PHE A 49 11.45 9.65 -6.89
C PHE A 49 12.59 10.33 -6.15
N SER A 50 13.22 9.59 -5.24
CA SER A 50 14.38 10.09 -4.53
C SER A 50 15.66 10.08 -5.37
N ILE A 51 16.67 10.82 -4.93
CA ILE A 51 17.97 10.88 -5.62
C ILE A 51 18.66 9.50 -5.69
N GLU A 52 18.30 8.56 -4.81
CA GLU A 52 18.76 7.18 -4.88
C GLU A 52 18.23 6.42 -6.10
N PHE A 53 17.15 6.89 -6.74
CA PHE A 53 16.64 6.33 -8.00
C PHE A 53 17.06 7.17 -9.22
N THR A 54 17.06 8.49 -9.10
CA THR A 54 17.34 9.38 -10.24
C THR A 54 18.83 9.70 -10.41
N GLY A 55 19.63 9.54 -9.36
CA GLY A 55 20.95 10.15 -9.24
C GLY A 55 20.84 11.66 -8.93
N GLY A 56 21.89 12.24 -8.35
CA GLY A 56 21.94 13.67 -8.02
C GLY A 56 22.66 13.99 -6.71
N SER A 57 22.60 15.27 -6.34
CA SER A 57 23.13 15.77 -5.07
C SER A 57 22.01 16.19 -4.13
N GLN A 58 22.14 15.89 -2.85
CA GLN A 58 21.21 16.28 -1.79
C GLN A 58 21.95 17.03 -0.70
N PHE A 59 21.34 18.10 -0.22
CA PHE A 59 21.76 18.88 0.93
C PHE A 59 20.64 18.87 1.96
N THR A 60 21.01 18.74 3.23
CA THR A 60 20.10 18.90 4.37
C THR A 60 20.62 20.05 5.22
N VAL A 61 19.83 21.12 5.28
CA VAL A 61 20.06 22.29 6.12
C VAL A 61 19.30 22.06 7.43
N SER A 62 20.03 21.89 8.52
CA SER A 62 19.45 21.61 9.84
C SER A 62 19.25 22.89 10.64
N ASN A 63 18.10 22.98 11.34
CA ASN A 63 17.67 24.10 12.16
C ASN A 63 17.84 25.50 11.53
N PRO A 64 17.41 25.73 10.27
CA PRO A 64 17.49 27.06 9.68
C PRO A 64 16.52 28.01 10.38
N ALA A 65 16.89 29.31 10.45
CA ALA A 65 16.03 30.34 11.02
C ALA A 65 14.77 30.61 10.17
N SER A 66 14.81 30.25 8.89
CA SER A 66 13.72 30.33 7.93
C SER A 66 13.57 29.01 7.17
N PHE A 67 12.34 28.61 6.88
CA PHE A 67 12.03 27.46 6.03
C PHE A 67 11.63 27.86 4.60
N ASP A 68 11.92 29.11 4.22
CA ASP A 68 11.63 29.61 2.89
C ASP A 68 12.40 28.80 1.85
N GLN A 69 11.65 28.18 0.95
CA GLN A 69 12.20 27.33 -0.10
C GLN A 69 12.87 28.15 -1.21
N ALA A 70 12.49 29.43 -1.37
CA ALA A 70 13.08 30.32 -2.36
C ALA A 70 14.58 30.54 -2.10
N ILE A 71 14.99 30.61 -0.82
CA ILE A 71 16.40 30.74 -0.42
C ILE A 71 17.22 29.56 -0.95
N ALA A 72 16.74 28.33 -0.76
CA ALA A 72 17.42 27.14 -1.27
C ALA A 72 17.50 27.14 -2.80
N THR A 73 16.40 27.48 -3.49
CA THR A 73 16.39 27.53 -4.96
C THR A 73 17.33 28.60 -5.50
N GLU A 74 17.38 29.78 -4.89
CA GLU A 74 18.28 30.87 -5.28
C GLU A 74 19.75 30.52 -4.99
N ALA A 75 20.04 29.93 -3.84
CA ALA A 75 21.39 29.48 -3.49
C ALA A 75 21.93 28.47 -4.52
N VAL A 76 21.14 27.46 -4.90
CA VAL A 76 21.54 26.50 -5.93
C VAL A 76 21.70 27.18 -7.30
N ALA A 77 20.74 28.02 -7.70
CA ALA A 77 20.77 28.72 -8.98
C ALA A 77 21.95 29.71 -9.11
N SER A 78 22.44 30.25 -8.00
CA SER A 78 23.61 31.15 -7.98
C SER A 78 24.91 30.44 -8.37
N VAL A 79 25.02 29.14 -8.09
CA VAL A 79 26.20 28.32 -8.40
C VAL A 79 26.01 27.54 -9.70
N VAL A 80 24.84 26.93 -9.88
CA VAL A 80 24.51 26.14 -11.07
C VAL A 80 23.21 26.65 -11.68
N PRO A 81 23.29 27.67 -12.57
CA PRO A 81 22.12 28.22 -13.23
C PRO A 81 21.38 27.16 -14.04
N GLY A 82 20.06 27.02 -13.80
CA GLY A 82 19.20 26.10 -14.53
C GLY A 82 19.18 24.66 -14.00
N ALA A 83 19.88 24.36 -12.89
CA ALA A 83 19.78 23.06 -12.24
C ALA A 83 18.35 22.80 -11.73
N ALA A 84 17.85 21.58 -11.95
CA ALA A 84 16.56 21.16 -11.43
C ALA A 84 16.62 21.06 -9.90
N THR A 85 16.09 22.08 -9.21
CA THR A 85 16.14 22.14 -7.74
C THR A 85 14.80 21.73 -7.15
N ARG A 86 14.82 20.79 -6.21
CA ARG A 86 13.66 20.37 -5.44
C ARG A 86 13.91 20.65 -3.97
N VAL A 87 13.02 21.44 -3.37
CA VAL A 87 13.13 21.83 -1.97
C VAL A 87 11.95 21.25 -1.21
N THR A 88 12.24 20.51 -0.15
CA THR A 88 11.22 19.94 0.73
C THR A 88 11.53 20.35 2.15
N THR A 89 10.56 21.00 2.78
CA THR A 89 10.62 21.31 4.22
C THR A 89 10.33 20.03 5.01
N ILE A 90 11.33 19.55 5.74
CA ILE A 90 11.21 18.37 6.60
C ILE A 90 10.79 18.85 7.99
N SER A 91 9.47 19.02 8.16
CA SER A 91 8.89 19.63 9.36
C SER A 91 9.46 21.04 9.64
N ASP A 92 9.18 21.61 10.81
CA ASP A 92 9.69 22.93 11.21
C ASP A 92 11.14 22.86 11.75
N GLN A 93 11.99 21.99 11.20
CA GLN A 93 13.35 21.77 11.71
C GLN A 93 14.44 21.63 10.65
N ALA A 94 14.14 21.19 9.42
CA ALA A 94 15.15 21.09 8.39
C ALA A 94 14.59 21.40 7.00
N VAL A 95 15.47 21.87 6.12
CA VAL A 95 15.18 22.02 4.69
C VAL A 95 16.05 21.04 3.93
N ARG A 96 15.43 20.17 3.13
CA ARG A 96 16.14 19.29 2.21
C ARG A 96 16.11 19.89 0.82
N VAL A 97 17.26 19.97 0.20
CA VAL A 97 17.48 20.49 -1.15
C VAL A 97 18.05 19.35 -1.98
N GLN A 98 17.39 19.00 -3.07
CA GLN A 98 17.88 18.01 -4.03
C GLN A 98 18.08 18.70 -5.37
N THR A 99 19.15 18.34 -6.07
CA THR A 99 19.52 18.93 -7.35
C THR A 99 20.16 17.89 -8.26
N ASP A 100 20.36 18.27 -9.52
CA ASP A 100 21.17 17.52 -10.48
C ASP A 100 22.56 17.20 -9.91
N GLN A 101 23.26 16.29 -10.58
CA GLN A 101 24.62 15.90 -10.17
C GLN A 101 25.54 17.12 -10.19
N LEU A 102 26.16 17.36 -9.04
CA LEU A 102 27.16 18.40 -8.86
C LEU A 102 28.55 17.78 -8.78
N ASP A 103 29.55 18.45 -9.34
CA ASP A 103 30.94 18.12 -9.05
C ASP A 103 31.33 18.54 -7.61
N ASP A 104 32.53 18.17 -7.18
CA ASP A 104 33.01 18.44 -5.82
C ASP A 104 33.09 19.93 -5.51
N GLN A 105 33.43 20.77 -6.50
CA GLN A 105 33.54 22.21 -6.33
C GLN A 105 32.16 22.85 -6.23
N GLN A 106 31.27 22.52 -7.17
CA GLN A 106 29.87 22.94 -7.15
C GLN A 106 29.17 22.52 -5.86
N THR A 107 29.46 21.32 -5.36
CA THR A 107 28.90 20.82 -4.10
C THR A 107 29.34 21.67 -2.91
N GLN A 108 30.61 22.06 -2.85
CA GLN A 108 31.12 22.96 -1.81
C GLN A 108 30.51 24.37 -1.94
N ASP A 109 30.48 24.92 -3.15
CA ASP A 109 29.95 26.25 -3.43
C ASP A 109 28.45 26.34 -3.08
N VAL A 110 27.66 25.31 -3.44
CA VAL A 110 26.23 25.22 -3.07
C VAL A 110 26.07 25.07 -1.55
N SER A 111 26.94 24.31 -0.88
CA SER A 111 26.88 24.18 0.58
C SER A 111 27.15 25.51 1.27
N SER A 112 28.13 26.28 0.79
CA SER A 112 28.41 27.63 1.29
C SER A 112 27.26 28.59 1.01
N ALA A 113 26.72 28.60 -0.20
CA ALA A 113 25.57 29.45 -0.55
C ALA A 113 24.33 29.14 0.29
N LEU A 114 24.07 27.87 0.60
CA LEU A 114 22.99 27.45 1.49
C LEU A 114 23.25 27.87 2.95
N ALA A 115 24.50 27.79 3.42
CA ALA A 115 24.86 28.24 4.77
C ALA A 115 24.62 29.74 4.93
N ASP A 116 25.09 30.53 3.96
CA ASP A 116 24.93 31.98 3.96
C ASP A 116 23.45 32.38 3.80
N GLY A 117 22.72 31.74 2.89
CA GLY A 117 21.30 32.02 2.64
C GLY A 117 20.40 31.74 3.84
N TYR A 118 20.64 30.64 4.57
CA TYR A 118 19.86 30.28 5.76
C TYR A 118 20.43 30.83 7.07
N GLY A 119 21.61 31.46 7.03
CA GLY A 119 22.30 31.97 8.22
C GLY A 119 22.71 30.88 9.21
N VAL A 120 23.03 29.68 8.72
CA VAL A 120 23.46 28.53 9.53
C VAL A 120 24.95 28.26 9.36
N PRO A 121 25.65 27.74 10.37
CA PRO A 121 27.04 27.32 10.20
C PRO A 121 27.14 26.15 9.22
N ALA A 122 28.24 26.06 8.48
CA ALA A 122 28.48 24.99 7.51
C ALA A 122 28.40 23.57 8.12
N THR A 123 28.58 23.44 9.44
CA THR A 123 28.43 22.18 10.18
C THR A 123 26.99 21.66 10.23
N GLU A 124 25.99 22.52 10.01
CA GLU A 124 24.57 22.17 9.98
C GLU A 124 24.10 21.80 8.57
N ILE A 125 25.02 21.80 7.59
CA ILE A 125 24.78 21.37 6.22
C ILE A 125 25.40 20.01 6.01
N THR A 126 24.55 19.02 5.78
CA THR A 126 24.99 17.68 5.36
C THR A 126 24.72 17.51 3.88
N ASN A 127 25.71 17.12 3.11
CA ASN A 127 25.57 16.77 1.71
C ASN A 127 25.63 15.25 1.50
N SER A 128 24.98 14.78 0.44
CA SER A 128 25.00 13.40 -0.02
C SER A 128 24.95 13.40 -1.54
N PHE A 129 25.73 12.53 -2.17
CA PHE A 129 25.78 12.39 -3.62
C PHE A 129 25.47 10.96 -4.01
N ILE A 130 24.64 10.81 -5.04
CA ILE A 130 24.34 9.52 -5.66
C ILE A 130 24.73 9.57 -7.13
N GLY A 131 25.64 8.67 -7.51
CA GLY A 131 26.08 8.51 -8.88
C GLY A 131 25.00 7.93 -9.82
N PRO A 132 25.10 8.20 -11.13
CA PRO A 132 24.08 7.78 -12.11
C PRO A 132 23.95 6.26 -12.22
N THR A 133 25.08 5.53 -12.13
CA THR A 133 25.09 4.07 -12.19
C THR A 133 24.36 3.45 -11.00
N TRP A 134 24.54 4.02 -9.81
CA TRP A 134 23.82 3.57 -8.61
C TRP A 134 22.31 3.74 -8.76
N GLY A 135 21.86 4.92 -9.22
CA GLY A 135 20.43 5.18 -9.43
C GLY A 135 19.79 4.22 -10.43
N GLU A 136 20.46 3.98 -11.56
CA GLU A 136 19.99 3.02 -12.57
C GLU A 136 19.93 1.59 -12.01
N ASP A 137 20.99 1.15 -11.33
CA ASP A 137 21.07 -0.20 -10.77
C ASP A 137 20.02 -0.43 -9.68
N VAL A 138 19.81 0.53 -8.77
CA VAL A 138 18.81 0.45 -7.70
C VAL A 138 17.39 0.43 -8.26
N THR A 139 17.11 1.28 -9.26
CA THR A 139 15.81 1.29 -9.95
C THR A 139 15.54 -0.06 -10.60
N ARG A 140 16.51 -0.59 -11.35
CA ARG A 140 16.43 -1.87 -12.05
C ARG A 140 16.23 -3.02 -11.06
N GLN A 141 17.00 -3.08 -9.99
CA GLN A 141 16.88 -4.12 -8.96
C GLN A 141 15.54 -4.05 -8.24
N SER A 142 15.01 -2.87 -7.97
CA SER A 142 13.70 -2.69 -7.33
C SER A 142 12.56 -3.21 -8.20
N LEU A 143 12.59 -2.92 -9.51
CA LEU A 143 11.59 -3.42 -10.47
C LEU A 143 11.66 -4.95 -10.64
N TRP A 144 12.87 -5.51 -10.72
CA TRP A 144 13.05 -6.96 -10.74
C TRP A 144 12.59 -7.62 -9.45
N GLY A 145 12.94 -7.05 -8.30
CA GLY A 145 12.52 -7.53 -6.99
C GLY A 145 11.01 -7.59 -6.84
N LEU A 146 10.30 -6.53 -7.23
CA LEU A 146 8.83 -6.50 -7.23
C LEU A 146 8.23 -7.54 -8.18
N SER A 147 8.76 -7.64 -9.41
CA SER A 147 8.26 -8.58 -10.43
C SER A 147 8.44 -10.03 -9.98
N ILE A 148 9.62 -10.36 -9.46
CA ILE A 148 9.94 -11.69 -8.91
C ILE A 148 9.05 -11.98 -7.70
N PHE A 149 8.86 -11.02 -6.80
CA PHE A 149 7.96 -11.16 -5.64
C PHE A 149 6.53 -11.51 -6.07
N LEU A 150 5.95 -10.77 -7.01
CA LEU A 150 4.59 -11.02 -7.49
C LEU A 150 4.49 -12.37 -8.22
N ALA A 151 5.47 -12.72 -9.04
CA ALA A 151 5.51 -14.00 -9.75
C ALA A 151 5.63 -15.20 -8.80
N LEU A 152 6.56 -15.14 -7.83
CA LEU A 152 6.72 -16.19 -6.82
C LEU A 152 5.48 -16.30 -5.93
N THR A 153 4.90 -15.17 -5.52
CA THR A 153 3.65 -15.16 -4.75
C THR A 153 2.54 -15.85 -5.52
N PHE A 154 2.37 -15.54 -6.81
CA PHE A 154 1.37 -16.19 -7.65
C PHE A 154 1.57 -17.71 -7.71
N VAL A 155 2.81 -18.17 -7.97
CA VAL A 155 3.15 -19.59 -8.07
C VAL A 155 2.92 -20.31 -6.74
N ILE A 156 3.41 -19.76 -5.63
CA ILE A 156 3.27 -20.34 -4.30
C ILE A 156 1.80 -20.45 -3.93
N LEU A 157 1.00 -19.39 -4.13
CA LEU A 157 -0.43 -19.44 -3.86
C LEU A 157 -1.15 -20.45 -4.76
N ALA A 158 -0.74 -20.58 -6.02
CA ALA A 158 -1.36 -21.51 -6.97
C ALA A 158 -1.12 -22.96 -6.54
N LEU A 159 0.10 -23.27 -6.10
CA LEU A 159 0.45 -24.57 -5.55
C LEU A 159 -0.24 -24.84 -4.21
N TYR A 160 -0.25 -23.85 -3.31
CA TYR A 160 -0.83 -23.96 -1.97
C TYR A 160 -2.34 -24.19 -2.01
N PHE A 161 -3.07 -23.34 -2.74
CA PHE A 161 -4.53 -23.42 -2.84
C PHE A 161 -5.02 -24.45 -3.85
N ARG A 162 -4.11 -25.01 -4.67
CA ARG A 162 -4.42 -25.92 -5.79
C ARG A 162 -5.48 -25.37 -6.76
N THR A 163 -5.66 -24.04 -6.76
CA THR A 163 -6.68 -23.33 -7.51
C THR A 163 -6.09 -22.01 -7.99
N TRP A 164 -5.70 -21.94 -9.26
CA TRP A 164 -5.08 -20.74 -9.83
C TRP A 164 -5.97 -19.48 -9.73
N LYS A 165 -7.31 -19.65 -9.72
CA LYS A 165 -8.27 -18.55 -9.55
C LYS A 165 -8.18 -17.86 -8.18
N MET A 166 -7.85 -18.60 -7.13
CA MET A 166 -7.55 -17.98 -5.83
C MET A 166 -6.29 -17.12 -5.94
N SER A 167 -5.23 -17.64 -6.56
CA SER A 167 -4.00 -16.86 -6.76
C SER A 167 -4.24 -15.59 -7.57
N VAL A 168 -5.01 -15.66 -8.66
CA VAL A 168 -5.37 -14.47 -9.45
C VAL A 168 -6.11 -13.44 -8.60
N ALA A 169 -7.12 -13.85 -7.84
CA ALA A 169 -7.88 -12.94 -6.99
C ALA A 169 -6.99 -12.29 -5.90
N ALA A 170 -6.06 -13.04 -5.32
CA ALA A 170 -5.09 -12.53 -4.35
C ALA A 170 -4.10 -11.53 -4.98
N ILE A 171 -3.56 -11.84 -6.17
CA ILE A 171 -2.67 -10.94 -6.89
C ILE A 171 -3.38 -9.64 -7.29
N ILE A 172 -4.63 -9.71 -7.75
CA ILE A 172 -5.43 -8.51 -8.04
C ILE A 172 -5.57 -7.64 -6.80
N GLY A 173 -5.83 -8.23 -5.63
CA GLY A 173 -5.81 -7.52 -4.36
C GLY A 173 -4.46 -6.86 -4.08
N LEU A 174 -3.35 -7.59 -4.19
CA LEU A 174 -2.01 -7.02 -3.97
C LEU A 174 -1.68 -5.86 -4.92
N VAL A 175 -2.07 -5.97 -6.20
CA VAL A 175 -1.88 -4.91 -7.20
C VAL A 175 -2.74 -3.69 -6.86
N ASP A 176 -4.00 -3.88 -6.46
CA ASP A 176 -4.88 -2.82 -5.98
C ASP A 176 -4.24 -2.07 -4.80
N VAL A 177 -3.68 -2.80 -3.83
CA VAL A 177 -2.99 -2.17 -2.70
C VAL A 177 -1.77 -1.36 -3.16
N LEU A 178 -0.94 -1.92 -4.02
CA LEU A 178 0.26 -1.23 -4.51
C LEU A 178 -0.09 0.04 -5.29
N VAL A 179 -1.04 -0.04 -6.23
CA VAL A 179 -1.42 1.08 -7.09
C VAL A 179 -2.03 2.21 -6.27
N ILE A 180 -2.94 1.89 -5.34
CA ILE A 180 -3.55 2.91 -4.47
C ILE A 180 -2.50 3.53 -3.55
N THR A 181 -1.59 2.73 -2.98
CA THR A 181 -0.51 3.25 -2.12
C THR A 181 0.40 4.21 -2.87
N VAL A 182 0.85 3.84 -4.08
CA VAL A 182 1.65 4.72 -4.95
C VAL A 182 0.87 5.97 -5.36
N GLY A 183 -0.44 5.84 -5.64
CA GLY A 183 -1.32 6.96 -5.93
C GLY A 183 -1.40 7.95 -4.78
N VAL A 184 -1.53 7.48 -3.53
CA VAL A 184 -1.50 8.32 -2.33
C VAL A 184 -0.17 9.07 -2.24
N TYR A 185 0.96 8.41 -2.50
CA TYR A 185 2.26 9.07 -2.56
C TYR A 185 2.29 10.21 -3.59
N ALA A 186 1.79 9.94 -4.80
CA ALA A 186 1.74 10.94 -5.86
C ALA A 186 0.81 12.13 -5.52
N VAL A 187 -0.33 11.89 -4.86
CA VAL A 187 -1.28 12.95 -4.47
C VAL A 187 -0.64 13.94 -3.51
N PHE A 188 -0.02 13.40 -2.45
CA PHE A 188 0.59 14.21 -1.40
C PHE A 188 2.00 14.70 -1.74
N GLY A 189 2.56 14.28 -2.88
CA GLY A 189 3.92 14.63 -3.28
C GLY A 189 4.99 13.97 -2.41
N PHE A 190 4.65 12.85 -1.77
CA PHE A 190 5.61 12.08 -1.00
C PHE A 190 6.63 11.43 -1.93
N GLU A 191 7.87 11.40 -1.45
CA GLU A 191 8.99 10.86 -2.18
C GLU A 191 9.03 9.33 -2.05
N ILE A 192 9.20 8.65 -3.18
CA ILE A 192 9.46 7.21 -3.23
C ILE A 192 10.97 7.03 -3.17
N SER A 193 11.46 6.65 -1.99
CA SER A 193 12.85 6.25 -1.75
C SER A 193 12.99 4.71 -1.70
N PRO A 194 14.22 4.17 -1.77
CA PRO A 194 14.43 2.73 -1.57
C PRO A 194 13.85 2.24 -0.23
N ALA A 195 13.89 3.09 0.78
CA ALA A 195 13.25 2.84 2.08
C ALA A 195 11.72 2.72 1.93
N ALA A 196 11.08 3.60 1.16
CA ALA A 196 9.65 3.48 0.85
C ALA A 196 9.31 2.17 0.11
N VAL A 197 10.15 1.73 -0.83
CA VAL A 197 9.98 0.44 -1.54
C VAL A 197 10.07 -0.75 -0.58
N ILE A 198 11.00 -0.74 0.37
CA ILE A 198 11.05 -1.75 1.46
C ILE A 198 9.73 -1.74 2.22
N GLY A 199 9.19 -0.56 2.52
CA GLY A 199 7.86 -0.38 3.08
C GLY A 199 6.78 -1.07 2.23
N PHE A 200 6.72 -0.79 0.93
CA PHE A 200 5.75 -1.41 0.01
C PHE A 200 5.85 -2.94 -0.01
N LEU A 201 7.06 -3.51 -0.09
CA LEU A 201 7.23 -4.97 -0.05
C LEU A 201 6.79 -5.57 1.30
N THR A 202 7.04 -4.85 2.39
CA THR A 202 6.61 -5.24 3.73
C THR A 202 5.09 -5.28 3.83
N ILE A 203 4.40 -4.25 3.33
CA ILE A 203 2.93 -4.23 3.38
C ILE A 203 2.36 -5.34 2.50
N LEU A 204 2.94 -5.60 1.33
CA LEU A 204 2.44 -6.64 0.42
C LEU A 204 2.53 -8.02 1.08
N SER A 205 3.63 -8.27 1.80
CA SER A 205 3.80 -9.50 2.59
C SER A 205 2.76 -9.61 3.71
N TYR A 206 2.46 -8.50 4.37
CA TYR A 206 1.43 -8.43 5.41
C TYR A 206 0.01 -8.62 4.85
N SER A 207 -0.31 -7.96 3.74
CA SER A 207 -1.57 -8.11 3.01
C SER A 207 -1.77 -9.53 2.51
N LEU A 208 -0.68 -10.19 2.08
CA LEU A 208 -0.69 -11.59 1.68
C LEU A 208 -1.05 -12.50 2.85
N TYR A 209 -0.51 -12.25 4.05
CA TYR A 209 -0.86 -13.02 5.25
C TYR A 209 -2.33 -12.91 5.64
N ASP A 210 -2.93 -11.72 5.53
CA ASP A 210 -4.37 -11.56 5.75
C ASP A 210 -5.17 -12.30 4.67
N THR A 211 -4.81 -12.10 3.40
CA THR A 211 -5.46 -12.73 2.25
C THR A 211 -5.43 -14.26 2.33
N THR A 212 -4.31 -14.85 2.73
CA THR A 212 -4.19 -16.32 2.83
C THR A 212 -5.14 -16.89 3.87
N VAL A 213 -5.26 -16.25 5.05
CA VAL A 213 -6.19 -16.73 6.09
C VAL A 213 -7.64 -16.56 5.69
N VAL A 214 -8.00 -15.43 5.05
CA VAL A 214 -9.35 -15.26 4.51
C VAL A 214 -9.64 -16.33 3.46
N PHE A 215 -8.68 -16.63 2.59
CA PHE A 215 -8.86 -17.61 1.50
C PHE A 215 -8.85 -19.05 2.00
N ASP A 216 -8.13 -19.36 3.07
CA ASP A 216 -8.24 -20.64 3.77
C ASP A 216 -9.64 -20.81 4.35
N LYS A 217 -10.20 -19.78 4.99
CA LYS A 217 -11.58 -19.83 5.48
C LYS A 217 -12.59 -19.98 4.34
N VAL A 218 -12.35 -19.31 3.22
CA VAL A 218 -13.16 -19.49 2.00
C VAL A 218 -13.07 -20.92 1.48
N ARG A 219 -11.88 -21.53 1.48
CA ARG A 219 -11.67 -22.91 1.06
C ARG A 219 -12.35 -23.88 2.01
N GLU A 220 -12.26 -23.67 3.32
CA GLU A 220 -12.94 -24.44 4.36
C GLU A 220 -14.46 -24.41 4.14
N ASN A 221 -15.07 -23.21 4.11
CA ASN A 221 -16.51 -23.01 3.90
C ASN A 221 -17.02 -23.41 2.51
N THR A 222 -16.14 -23.69 1.55
CA THR A 222 -16.55 -24.14 0.21
C THR A 222 -16.24 -25.62 -0.05
N ARG A 223 -15.34 -26.25 0.71
CA ARG A 223 -15.04 -27.69 0.65
C ARG A 223 -15.79 -28.49 1.73
N GLU A 224 -15.73 -28.09 2.99
CA GLU A 224 -16.32 -28.86 4.11
C GLU A 224 -17.85 -28.77 4.09
N ASP A 225 -18.37 -27.60 3.75
CA ASP A 225 -19.80 -27.36 3.53
C ASP A 225 -20.31 -27.93 2.19
N GLY A 226 -19.42 -28.44 1.33
CA GLY A 226 -19.66 -28.63 -0.09
C GLY A 226 -20.76 -29.63 -0.46
N GLU A 227 -21.07 -30.58 0.41
CA GLU A 227 -22.09 -31.62 0.17
C GLU A 227 -23.28 -31.57 1.14
N ILE A 228 -23.16 -30.88 2.28
CA ILE A 228 -24.17 -30.91 3.37
C ILE A 228 -24.79 -29.52 3.62
N SER A 229 -24.13 -28.43 3.23
CA SER A 229 -24.59 -27.08 3.52
C SER A 229 -25.69 -26.63 2.57
N GLY A 230 -26.77 -26.08 3.13
CA GLY A 230 -27.83 -25.41 2.37
C GLY A 230 -27.46 -24.01 1.86
N ARG A 231 -26.17 -23.62 1.84
CA ARG A 231 -25.67 -22.30 1.40
C ARG A 231 -25.14 -22.34 -0.05
N THR A 232 -25.44 -21.31 -0.83
CA THR A 232 -24.86 -21.14 -2.17
C THR A 232 -23.35 -20.88 -2.08
N PHE A 233 -22.63 -21.06 -3.19
CA PHE A 233 -21.20 -20.78 -3.24
C PHE A 233 -20.87 -19.34 -2.80
N ALA A 234 -21.63 -18.37 -3.31
CA ALA A 234 -21.45 -16.96 -2.97
C ALA A 234 -21.70 -16.68 -1.47
N GLU A 235 -22.70 -17.33 -0.86
CA GLU A 235 -22.99 -17.22 0.58
C GLU A 235 -21.88 -17.81 1.44
N SER A 236 -21.34 -18.97 1.06
CA SER A 236 -20.19 -19.58 1.76
C SER A 236 -18.95 -18.69 1.73
N VAL A 237 -18.65 -18.08 0.57
CA VAL A 237 -17.55 -17.13 0.41
C VAL A 237 -17.79 -15.87 1.26
N ASN A 238 -19.02 -15.35 1.27
CA ASN A 238 -19.36 -14.18 2.08
C ASN A 238 -19.26 -14.46 3.58
N LEU A 239 -19.70 -15.65 4.02
CA LEU A 239 -19.58 -16.05 5.43
C LEU A 239 -18.11 -16.14 5.85
N ALA A 240 -17.24 -16.66 4.99
CA ALA A 240 -15.81 -16.75 5.29
C ALA A 240 -15.19 -15.36 5.54
N ALA A 241 -15.50 -14.37 4.71
CA ALA A 241 -15.05 -12.99 4.92
C ALA A 241 -15.58 -12.39 6.23
N ASN A 242 -16.81 -12.70 6.62
CA ASN A 242 -17.38 -12.23 7.89
C ASN A 242 -16.72 -12.92 9.10
N GLN A 243 -16.43 -14.21 9.00
CA GLN A 243 -15.74 -14.97 10.04
C GLN A 243 -14.32 -14.46 10.30
N THR A 244 -13.63 -13.96 9.27
CA THR A 244 -12.28 -13.42 9.39
C THR A 244 -12.24 -11.92 9.63
N LEU A 245 -13.35 -11.18 9.46
CA LEU A 245 -13.40 -9.72 9.55
C LEU A 245 -12.77 -9.16 10.83
N ILE A 246 -13.14 -9.69 12.00
CA ILE A 246 -12.62 -9.20 13.28
C ILE A 246 -11.12 -9.49 13.42
N ARG A 247 -10.66 -10.64 12.91
CA ARG A 247 -9.24 -10.97 12.87
C ARG A 247 -8.50 -9.96 11.99
N SER A 248 -8.96 -9.73 10.76
CA SER A 248 -8.34 -8.80 9.81
C SER A 248 -8.28 -7.37 10.37
N ILE A 249 -9.36 -6.90 11.02
CA ILE A 249 -9.39 -5.60 11.71
C ILE A 249 -8.36 -5.58 12.85
N ASN A 250 -8.34 -6.60 13.71
CA ASN A 250 -7.43 -6.64 14.86
C ASN A 250 -5.97 -6.64 14.40
N THR A 251 -5.63 -7.45 13.41
CA THR A 251 -4.27 -7.50 12.85
C THR A 251 -3.91 -6.11 12.32
N THR A 252 -4.77 -5.52 11.49
CA THR A 252 -4.58 -4.17 10.91
C THR A 252 -4.33 -3.10 11.97
N VAL A 253 -5.18 -3.05 13.01
CA VAL A 253 -5.06 -2.07 14.10
C VAL A 253 -3.75 -2.26 14.86
N VAL A 254 -3.39 -3.49 15.19
CA VAL A 254 -2.13 -3.81 15.90
C VAL A 254 -0.90 -3.42 15.07
N ALA A 255 -0.96 -3.53 13.73
CA ALA A 255 0.13 -3.12 12.86
C ALA A 255 0.21 -1.59 12.68
N ILE A 256 -0.94 -0.91 12.55
CA ILE A 256 -0.97 0.54 12.31
C ILE A 256 -0.58 1.33 13.56
N LEU A 257 -0.92 0.88 14.76
CA LEU A 257 -0.70 1.67 15.98
C LEU A 257 0.77 2.04 16.24
N PRO A 258 1.75 1.11 16.22
CA PRO A 258 3.16 1.45 16.43
C PRO A 258 3.72 2.32 15.31
N VAL A 259 3.36 2.03 14.06
CA VAL A 259 3.82 2.78 12.89
C VAL A 259 3.23 4.21 12.90
N GLY A 260 1.96 4.34 13.27
CA GLY A 260 1.31 5.63 13.50
C GLY A 260 1.97 6.39 14.65
N ALA A 261 2.35 5.73 15.74
CA ALA A 261 3.10 6.38 16.82
C ALA A 261 4.45 6.92 16.32
N ILE A 262 5.17 6.18 15.46
CA ILE A 262 6.40 6.68 14.83
C ILE A 262 6.10 7.93 13.98
N LEU A 263 5.05 7.91 13.16
CA LEU A 263 4.72 9.05 12.28
C LEU A 263 4.23 10.29 13.02
N PHE A 264 3.34 10.13 13.99
CA PHE A 264 2.67 11.26 14.65
C PHE A 264 3.37 11.73 15.93
N ILE A 265 4.20 10.89 16.55
CA ILE A 265 4.94 11.22 17.77
C ILE A 265 6.45 11.16 17.51
N GLY A 266 6.94 10.10 16.87
CA GLY A 266 8.37 9.90 16.61
C GLY A 266 8.96 10.94 15.65
N VAL A 267 8.30 11.25 14.53
CA VAL A 267 8.79 12.22 13.54
C VAL A 267 8.93 13.62 14.15
N PRO A 268 7.93 14.17 14.87
CA PRO A 268 8.10 15.43 15.61
C PRO A 268 9.25 15.42 16.63
N LEU A 269 9.59 14.25 17.18
CA LEU A 269 10.66 14.07 18.16
C LEU A 269 12.03 13.73 17.52
N GLY A 270 12.14 13.75 16.19
CA GLY A 270 13.41 13.56 15.48
C GLY A 270 13.67 12.16 14.92
N ALA A 271 12.70 11.24 14.95
CA ALA A 271 12.82 9.89 14.35
C ALA A 271 12.66 9.92 12.80
N ARG A 272 13.49 10.75 12.15
CA ARG A 272 13.40 11.08 10.71
C ARG A 272 13.82 9.93 9.79
N THR A 273 14.73 9.07 10.23
CA THR A 273 15.21 7.95 9.40
C THR A 273 14.14 6.88 9.15
N LEU A 274 13.10 6.83 10.00
CA LEU A 274 12.03 5.86 9.91
C LEU A 274 10.76 6.41 9.24
N SER A 275 10.70 7.71 8.92
CA SER A 275 9.48 8.34 8.40
C SER A 275 9.03 7.70 7.09
N ASP A 276 9.95 7.47 6.16
CA ASP A 276 9.63 7.05 4.79
C ASP A 276 9.12 5.61 4.76
N ILE A 277 9.78 4.73 5.52
CA ILE A 277 9.34 3.34 5.70
C ILE A 277 8.01 3.32 6.45
N SER A 278 7.89 4.09 7.53
CA SER A 278 6.68 4.10 8.37
C SER A 278 5.47 4.64 7.61
N LEU A 279 5.65 5.66 6.78
CA LEU A 279 4.57 6.23 5.96
C LEU A 279 4.08 5.22 4.94
N SER A 280 5.01 4.51 4.28
CA SER A 280 4.69 3.43 3.34
C SER A 280 3.89 2.33 4.02
N ILE A 281 4.34 1.90 5.20
CA ILE A 281 3.65 0.86 5.98
C ILE A 281 2.27 1.34 6.42
N PHE A 282 2.17 2.55 6.97
CA PHE A 282 0.92 3.11 7.47
C PHE A 282 -0.15 3.21 6.39
N VAL A 283 0.18 3.85 5.26
CA VAL A 283 -0.74 3.98 4.12
C VAL A 283 -1.08 2.60 3.56
N GLY A 284 -0.07 1.77 3.30
CA GLY A 284 -0.27 0.45 2.71
C GLY A 284 -1.11 -0.48 3.58
N THR A 285 -0.97 -0.44 4.91
CA THR A 285 -1.78 -1.27 5.81
C THR A 285 -3.25 -0.84 5.83
N ILE A 286 -3.56 0.46 5.74
CA ILE A 286 -4.95 0.94 5.62
C ILE A 286 -5.58 0.43 4.32
N VAL A 287 -4.85 0.54 3.21
CA VAL A 287 -5.32 0.09 1.89
C VAL A 287 -5.46 -1.42 1.86
N ALA A 288 -4.51 -2.17 2.44
CA ALA A 288 -4.55 -3.63 2.53
C ALA A 288 -5.78 -4.15 3.29
N ALA A 289 -6.16 -3.49 4.39
CA ALA A 289 -7.34 -3.86 5.17
C ALA A 289 -8.64 -3.80 4.36
N TYR A 290 -8.73 -2.86 3.42
CA TYR A 290 -9.83 -2.78 2.47
C TYR A 290 -9.69 -3.82 1.34
N SER A 291 -8.52 -3.91 0.71
CA SER A 291 -8.37 -4.67 -0.53
C SER A 291 -8.68 -6.17 -0.38
N THR A 292 -8.26 -6.81 0.71
CA THR A 292 -8.53 -8.25 0.93
C THR A 292 -10.03 -8.56 0.94
N LEU A 293 -10.79 -7.84 1.75
CA LEU A 293 -12.21 -8.15 2.02
C LEU A 293 -13.15 -7.62 0.94
N PHE A 294 -12.84 -6.46 0.37
CA PHE A 294 -13.71 -5.75 -0.55
C PHE A 294 -13.35 -5.98 -2.03
N VAL A 295 -12.11 -6.38 -2.33
CA VAL A 295 -11.65 -6.62 -3.71
C VAL A 295 -11.33 -8.11 -3.93
N ALA A 296 -10.40 -8.68 -3.17
CA ALA A 296 -9.90 -10.03 -3.43
C ALA A 296 -10.98 -11.12 -3.22
N VAL A 297 -11.71 -11.08 -2.10
CA VAL A 297 -12.78 -12.05 -1.83
C VAL A 297 -13.92 -11.99 -2.88
N PRO A 298 -14.51 -10.83 -3.19
CA PRO A 298 -15.57 -10.76 -4.20
C PRO A 298 -15.05 -11.11 -5.61
N MET A 299 -13.79 -10.82 -5.91
CA MET A 299 -13.15 -11.20 -7.18
C MET A 299 -13.06 -12.71 -7.30
N TYR A 300 -12.65 -13.41 -6.24
CA TYR A 300 -12.64 -14.87 -6.23
C TYR A 300 -14.05 -15.46 -6.43
N ALA A 301 -15.06 -14.90 -5.77
CA ALA A 301 -16.44 -15.33 -5.96
C ALA A 301 -16.88 -15.20 -7.42
N LEU A 302 -16.60 -14.04 -8.05
CA LEU A 302 -16.91 -13.79 -9.46
C LEU A 302 -16.26 -14.80 -10.42
N LEU A 303 -14.98 -15.12 -10.18
CA LEU A 303 -14.20 -16.02 -11.05
C LEU A 303 -14.69 -17.48 -10.99
N ARG A 304 -15.34 -17.88 -9.89
CA ARG A 304 -15.69 -19.28 -9.62
C ARG A 304 -17.20 -19.58 -9.60
N GLU A 305 -18.07 -18.62 -9.29
CA GLU A 305 -19.52 -18.89 -9.21
C GLU A 305 -20.11 -19.44 -10.52
N ASN A 306 -19.50 -19.07 -11.65
CA ASN A 306 -20.01 -19.43 -12.96
C ASN A 306 -19.54 -20.81 -13.46
N GLU A 307 -18.71 -21.52 -12.68
CA GLU A 307 -18.30 -22.88 -13.01
C GLU A 307 -19.48 -23.86 -12.94
N ALA A 308 -19.53 -24.80 -13.89
CA ALA A 308 -20.58 -25.81 -13.98
C ALA A 308 -20.89 -26.54 -12.64
N PRO A 309 -19.89 -27.03 -11.87
CA PRO A 309 -20.17 -27.69 -10.59
C PRO A 309 -20.81 -26.76 -9.55
N MET A 310 -20.43 -25.47 -9.50
CA MET A 310 -20.99 -24.50 -8.57
C MET A 310 -22.40 -24.12 -8.96
N LYS A 311 -22.65 -23.83 -10.25
CA LYS A 311 -24.00 -23.56 -10.77
C LYS A 311 -24.97 -24.71 -10.51
N ALA A 312 -24.54 -25.95 -10.77
CA ALA A 312 -25.37 -27.12 -10.54
C ALA A 312 -25.70 -27.32 -9.06
N ARG A 313 -24.75 -27.05 -8.15
CA ARG A 313 -24.98 -27.11 -6.71
C ARG A 313 -25.93 -25.99 -6.25
N ASP A 314 -25.65 -24.76 -6.64
CA ASP A 314 -26.43 -23.59 -6.23
C ASP A 314 -27.86 -23.68 -6.76
N GLY A 315 -28.06 -24.19 -7.99
CA GLY A 315 -29.40 -24.48 -8.53
C GLY A 315 -30.19 -25.51 -7.71
N ARG A 316 -29.53 -26.59 -7.25
CA ARG A 316 -30.17 -27.58 -6.36
C ARG A 316 -30.59 -26.96 -5.02
N ILE A 317 -29.76 -26.11 -4.45
CA ILE A 317 -30.02 -25.42 -3.18
C ILE A 317 -31.21 -24.46 -3.32
N LEU A 318 -31.22 -23.63 -4.37
CA LEU A 318 -32.29 -22.67 -4.62
C LEU A 318 -33.64 -23.39 -4.86
N ALA A 319 -33.63 -24.47 -5.66
CA ALA A 319 -34.84 -25.26 -5.88
C ALA A 319 -35.34 -25.96 -4.59
N ALA A 320 -34.43 -26.39 -3.71
CA ALA A 320 -34.80 -26.96 -2.42
C ALA A 320 -35.39 -25.89 -1.47
N ARG A 321 -34.84 -24.67 -1.46
CA ARG A 321 -35.37 -23.53 -0.68
C ARG A 321 -36.77 -23.11 -1.14
N GLU A 322 -36.96 -23.03 -2.46
CA GLU A 322 -38.26 -22.73 -3.06
C GLU A 322 -39.33 -23.75 -2.64
N LYS A 323 -38.98 -25.05 -2.67
CA LYS A 323 -39.86 -26.13 -2.20
C LYS A 323 -40.15 -26.07 -0.70
N ALA A 324 -39.23 -25.54 0.10
CA ALA A 324 -39.37 -25.38 1.55
C ALA A 324 -40.10 -24.09 1.96
N GLY A 325 -40.45 -23.21 1.02
CA GLY A 325 -41.10 -21.92 1.32
C GLY A 325 -40.20 -20.93 2.06
N VAL A 326 -38.88 -21.13 2.04
CA VAL A 326 -37.91 -20.23 2.67
C VAL A 326 -37.48 -19.19 1.63
N PRO A 327 -37.61 -17.87 1.90
CA PRO A 327 -37.17 -16.84 0.98
C PRO A 327 -35.66 -16.95 0.69
N ALA A 328 -35.29 -16.64 -0.55
CA ALA A 328 -33.94 -16.76 -1.10
C ALA A 328 -32.92 -15.83 -0.44
#